data_AF-A0A699HWF8-F1
#
_entry.id   AF-A0A699HWF8-F1
#
_cell.length_a   1.000
_cell.length_b   1.000
_cell.length_c   1.000
_cell.angle_alpha   90.00
_cell.angle_beta   90.00
_cell.angle_gamma   90.00
#
_symmetry.space_group_name_H-M   'P 1'
#
loop_
_entity.id
_entity.type
_entity.pdbx_description
1 polymer ?
#
loop_
_entity_poly.entity_id
_entity_poly.type
_entity_poly.pdbx_seq_one_letter_code
_entity_poly.pdbx_strand_id
1 'polypeptide(L)'
;MPPKSVPLTQAAVQRMIKGSVDAAIAAERARQANVRNNASGSGQARVQVTTLVVQECTFAGFIKCNPDNFRGTEGAIELRRWFEKTKMTFGISECVQDKKVKFAAATMRGPTL
;
A
#
# COMPACT_ATOMS: atom_id res chain seq x y z
N MET A 1 22.32 2.25 43.77
CA MET A 1 23.02 2.52 42.50
C MET A 1 22.02 2.37 41.36
N PRO A 2 21.84 3.35 40.46
CA PRO A 2 20.94 3.19 39.32
C PRO A 2 21.56 2.24 38.27
N PRO A 3 20.76 1.41 37.59
CA PRO A 3 21.27 0.56 36.51
C PRO A 3 21.71 1.45 35.34
N LYS A 4 22.97 1.26 34.90
CA LYS A 4 23.49 1.95 33.72
C LYS A 4 22.68 1.49 32.50
N SER A 5 21.96 2.40 31.86
CA SER A 5 21.24 2.11 30.62
C SER A 5 22.26 1.74 29.54
N VAL A 6 22.08 0.57 28.93
CA VAL A 6 22.85 0.18 27.75
C VAL A 6 22.47 1.16 26.63
N PRO A 7 23.41 1.88 26.02
CA PRO A 7 23.10 2.75 24.90
C PRO A 7 22.51 1.91 23.77
N LEU A 8 21.27 2.18 23.39
CA LEU A 8 20.64 1.55 22.23
C LEU A 8 21.36 2.04 20.97
N THR A 9 22.35 1.26 20.53
CA THR A 9 23.11 1.55 19.32
C THR A 9 22.28 1.25 18.08
N GLN A 10 22.59 1.93 16.98
CA GLN A 10 21.95 1.68 15.68
C GLN A 10 22.01 0.20 15.26
N ALA A 11 23.11 -0.48 15.57
CA ALA A 11 23.28 -1.91 15.30
C ALA A 11 22.35 -2.81 16.12
N ALA A 12 21.97 -2.39 17.34
CA ALA A 12 20.99 -3.11 18.15
C ALA A 12 19.58 -2.95 17.58
N VAL A 13 19.21 -1.73 17.16
CA VAL A 13 17.92 -1.45 16.51
C VAL A 13 17.78 -2.25 15.21
N GLN A 14 18.82 -2.25 14.36
CA GLN A 14 18.81 -3.04 13.12
C GLN A 14 18.68 -4.54 13.36
N ARG A 15 19.35 -5.07 14.39
CA ARG A 15 19.21 -6.49 14.79
C ARG A 15 17.80 -6.82 15.27
N MET A 16 17.17 -5.93 16.02
CA MET A 16 15.79 -6.11 16.46
C MET A 16 14.83 -6.13 15.28
N ILE A 17 14.94 -5.16 14.36
CA ILE A 17 14.11 -5.08 13.15
C ILE A 17 14.29 -6.36 12.32
N LYS A 18 15.53 -6.78 12.08
CA LYS A 18 15.82 -8.00 11.33
C LYS A 18 15.21 -9.23 11.98
N GLY A 19 15.37 -9.38 13.30
CA GLY A 19 14.80 -10.50 14.05
C GLY A 19 13.27 -10.53 13.97
N SER A 20 12.61 -9.37 14.09
CA SER A 20 11.15 -9.28 13.96
C SER A 20 10.65 -9.63 12.55
N VAL A 21 11.35 -9.18 11.51
CA VAL A 21 11.01 -9.50 10.11
C VAL A 21 11.20 -10.99 9.84
N ASP A 22 12.33 -11.58 10.25
CA ASP A 22 12.60 -13.00 10.07
C ASP A 22 11.56 -13.88 10.80
N ALA A 23 11.17 -13.49 12.02
CA ALA A 23 10.14 -14.18 12.79
C ALA A 23 8.76 -14.09 12.13
N ALA A 24 8.38 -12.93 11.59
CA ALA A 24 7.12 -12.75 10.88
C ALA A 24 7.06 -13.62 9.61
N ILE A 25 8.16 -13.67 8.84
CA ILE A 25 8.26 -14.52 7.64
C ILE A 25 8.13 -16.00 8.02
N ALA A 26 8.79 -16.44 9.10
CA ALA A 26 8.71 -17.83 9.57
C ALA A 26 7.29 -18.19 10.05
N ALA A 27 6.63 -17.31 10.80
CA ALA A 27 5.27 -17.50 11.26
C ALA A 27 4.26 -17.61 10.10
N GLU A 28 4.44 -16.79 9.07
CA GLU A 28 3.59 -16.83 7.87
C GLU A 28 3.79 -18.12 7.07
N ARG A 29 5.04 -18.60 6.90
CA ARG A 29 5.33 -19.90 6.28
C ARG A 29 4.68 -21.06 7.05
N ALA A 30 4.72 -21.03 8.38
CA ALA A 30 4.08 -22.05 9.22
C ALA A 30 2.55 -22.03 9.09
N ARG A 31 1.93 -20.85 9.00
CA ARG A 31 0.49 -20.71 8.73
C ARG A 31 0.10 -21.31 7.38
N GLN A 32 0.86 -21.02 6.33
CA GLN A 32 0.58 -21.56 4.99
C GLN A 32 0.73 -23.09 4.93
N ALA A 33 1.71 -23.66 5.64
CA ALA A 33 1.86 -25.11 5.75
C ALA A 33 0.65 -25.77 6.44
N ASN A 34 0.12 -25.15 7.50
CA ASN A 34 -1.06 -25.65 8.22
C ASN A 34 -2.35 -25.56 7.39
N VAL A 35 -2.53 -24.50 6.60
CA VAL A 35 -3.68 -24.36 5.67
C VAL A 35 -3.66 -25.47 4.62
N ARG A 36 -2.48 -25.83 4.09
CA ARG A 36 -2.33 -26.92 3.12
C ARG A 36 -2.72 -28.29 3.70
N ASN A 37 -2.40 -28.53 4.97
CA ASN A 37 -2.73 -29.78 5.65
C ASN A 37 -4.23 -29.91 5.99
N ASN A 38 -4.93 -28.77 6.17
CA ASN A 38 -6.37 -28.75 6.47
C ASN A 38 -7.27 -28.92 5.23
N ALA A 39 -6.70 -28.92 4.01
CA ALA A 39 -7.45 -29.12 2.77
C ALA A 39 -7.85 -30.59 2.51
N SER A 40 -7.36 -31.54 3.32
CA SER A 40 -7.64 -32.98 3.17
C SER A 40 -8.77 -33.50 4.05
N GLY A 41 -9.42 -32.66 4.88
CA GLY A 41 -10.39 -33.11 5.88
C GLY A 41 -11.68 -32.28 5.91
N SER A 42 -12.70 -32.79 5.22
CA SER A 42 -14.14 -32.55 5.42
C SER A 42 -14.69 -31.12 5.36
N GLY A 43 -15.73 -30.97 4.52
CA GLY A 43 -16.81 -30.04 4.80
C GLY A 43 -16.83 -28.82 3.90
N GLN A 44 -17.57 -28.97 2.81
CA GLN A 44 -18.24 -27.99 1.97
C GLN A 44 -18.61 -26.66 2.66
N ALA A 45 -17.62 -25.81 2.94
CA ALA A 45 -17.78 -24.37 3.09
C ALA A 45 -17.04 -23.77 1.92
N ARG A 46 -17.83 -23.27 0.94
CA ARG A 46 -17.39 -22.61 -0.30
C ARG A 46 -15.97 -22.10 -0.17
N VAL A 47 -15.04 -22.90 -0.71
CA VAL A 47 -13.72 -22.45 -1.14
C VAL A 47 -14.02 -21.45 -2.25
N GLN A 48 -14.36 -20.23 -1.86
CA GLN A 48 -13.90 -19.09 -2.60
C GLN A 48 -12.40 -19.27 -2.54
N VAL A 49 -11.86 -19.87 -3.59
CA VAL A 49 -10.47 -19.67 -3.97
C VAL A 49 -10.38 -18.16 -4.01
N THR A 50 -9.94 -17.55 -2.91
CA THR A 50 -9.42 -16.21 -2.90
C THR A 50 -8.12 -16.35 -3.71
N THR A 51 -8.27 -16.47 -5.04
CA THR A 51 -7.61 -15.53 -5.91
C THR A 51 -7.59 -14.25 -5.10
N LEU A 52 -6.40 -13.82 -4.68
CA LEU A 52 -6.18 -12.42 -4.36
C LEU A 52 -6.61 -11.71 -5.64
N VAL A 53 -7.91 -11.47 -5.79
CA VAL A 53 -8.45 -10.54 -6.74
C VAL A 53 -7.83 -9.28 -6.20
N VAL A 54 -6.67 -8.92 -6.76
CA VAL A 54 -6.06 -7.62 -6.56
C VAL A 54 -7.21 -6.69 -6.85
N GLN A 55 -7.79 -6.13 -5.79
CA GLN A 55 -9.04 -5.42 -5.91
C GLN A 55 -8.67 -4.15 -6.63
N GLU A 56 -8.81 -4.18 -7.95
CA GLU A 56 -8.34 -3.11 -8.79
C GLU A 56 -8.94 -1.82 -8.25
N CYS A 57 -8.10 -0.79 -8.10
CA CYS A 57 -8.62 0.48 -7.66
C CYS A 57 -9.80 0.90 -8.56
N THR A 58 -10.83 1.43 -7.92
CA THR A 58 -11.97 2.04 -8.58
C THR A 58 -11.81 3.55 -8.55
N PHE A 59 -12.53 4.27 -9.40
CA PHE A 59 -12.53 5.74 -9.34
C PHE A 59 -13.01 6.23 -7.97
N ALA A 60 -14.02 5.58 -7.39
CA ALA A 60 -14.49 5.87 -6.04
C ALA A 60 -13.39 5.64 -4.99
N GLY A 61 -12.61 4.55 -5.11
CA GLY A 61 -11.46 4.29 -4.24
C GLY A 61 -10.40 5.39 -4.35
N PHE A 62 -10.09 5.83 -5.57
CA PHE A 62 -9.17 6.94 -5.81
C PHE A 62 -9.67 8.25 -5.18
N ILE A 63 -10.94 8.62 -5.37
CA ILE A 63 -11.53 9.83 -4.75
C ILE A 63 -11.54 9.74 -3.23
N LYS A 64 -11.74 8.55 -2.65
CA LYS A 64 -11.68 8.33 -1.20
C LYS A 64 -10.28 8.59 -0.62
N CYS A 65 -9.22 8.47 -1.43
CA CYS A 65 -7.86 8.86 -1.05
C CYS A 65 -7.63 10.38 -1.12
N ASN A 66 -8.68 11.17 -1.35
CA ASN A 66 -8.68 12.63 -1.36
C ASN A 66 -7.58 13.24 -2.24
N PRO A 67 -7.61 12.98 -3.57
CA PRO A 67 -6.62 13.53 -4.48
C PRO A 67 -6.71 15.05 -4.52
N ASP A 68 -5.56 15.70 -4.71
CA ASP A 68 -5.51 17.14 -4.91
C ASP A 68 -5.99 17.52 -6.32
N ASN A 69 -6.70 18.65 -6.40
CA ASN A 69 -7.10 19.22 -7.68
C ASN A 69 -6.01 20.17 -8.20
N PHE A 70 -5.93 20.33 -9.52
CA PHE A 70 -5.07 21.31 -10.18
C PHE A 70 -5.91 22.24 -11.06
N ARG A 71 -5.78 23.56 -10.88
CA ARG A 71 -6.67 24.54 -11.55
C ARG A 71 -6.21 25.00 -12.94
N GLY A 72 -5.13 24.44 -13.47
CA GLY A 72 -4.59 24.80 -14.79
C GLY A 72 -3.84 26.14 -14.84
N THR A 73 -4.21 27.10 -13.99
CA THR A 73 -3.65 28.46 -13.96
C THR A 73 -2.48 28.65 -12.99
N GLU A 74 -2.09 27.60 -12.26
CA GLU A 74 -1.18 27.69 -11.10
C GLU A 74 0.32 27.62 -11.50
N GLY A 75 0.61 27.47 -12.80
CA GLY A 75 1.97 27.47 -13.35
C GLY A 75 2.74 26.16 -13.14
N ALA A 76 3.99 26.13 -13.62
CA ALA A 76 4.80 24.90 -13.70
C ALA A 76 5.24 24.34 -12.33
N ILE A 77 5.45 25.22 -11.34
CA ILE A 77 5.87 24.80 -9.98
C ILE A 77 4.74 24.04 -9.29
N GLU A 78 3.53 24.60 -9.31
CA GLU A 78 2.37 23.93 -8.72
C GLU A 78 1.95 22.70 -9.52
N LEU A 79 2.12 22.72 -10.85
CA LEU A 79 1.92 21.52 -11.68
C LEU A 79 2.84 20.37 -11.24
N ARG A 80 4.14 20.64 -11.06
CA ARG A 80 5.09 19.64 -10.54
C ARG A 80 4.65 19.11 -9.18
N ARG A 81 4.28 20.01 -8.27
CA ARG A 81 3.83 19.65 -6.92
C ARG A 81 2.60 18.76 -6.96
N TRP A 82 1.62 19.10 -7.80
CA TRP A 82 0.42 18.30 -8.01
C TRP A 82 0.75 16.90 -8.56
N PHE A 83 1.69 16.77 -9.49
CA PHE A 83 2.14 15.46 -9.98
C PHE A 83 2.71 14.58 -8.86
N GLU A 84 3.57 15.11 -8.01
CA GLU A 84 4.16 14.35 -6.89
C GLU A 84 3.11 13.88 -5.89
N LYS A 85 2.15 14.75 -5.56
CA LYS A 85 1.03 14.38 -4.68
C LYS A 85 0.10 13.34 -5.32
N THR A 86 -0.18 13.48 -6.61
CA THR A 86 -1.01 12.54 -7.36
C THR A 86 -0.36 11.15 -7.44
N LYS A 87 0.97 11.07 -7.61
CA LYS A 87 1.72 9.80 -7.52
C LYS A 87 1.55 9.12 -6.16
N MET A 88 1.62 9.89 -5.07
CA MET A 88 1.39 9.38 -3.72
C MET A 88 -0.04 8.83 -3.56
N THR A 89 -1.06 9.56 -4.03
CA THR A 89 -2.45 9.09 -4.00
C THR A 89 -2.64 7.79 -4.80
N PHE A 90 -1.95 7.63 -5.94
CA PHE A 90 -1.96 6.37 -6.69
C PHE A 90 -1.26 5.22 -5.97
N GLY A 91 -0.24 5.50 -5.17
CA GLY A 91 0.39 4.50 -4.29
C GLY A 91 -0.58 3.99 -3.22
N ILE A 92 -1.34 4.88 -2.59
CA ILE A 92 -2.31 4.53 -1.53
C ILE A 92 -3.54 3.80 -2.10
N SER A 93 -4.01 4.22 -3.27
CA SER A 93 -5.20 3.62 -3.90
C SER A 93 -4.92 2.32 -4.65
N GLU A 94 -3.64 1.92 -4.79
CA GLU A 94 -3.21 0.72 -5.51
C GLU A 94 -3.76 0.64 -6.95
N CYS A 95 -3.84 1.79 -7.64
CA CYS A 95 -4.33 1.84 -9.01
C CYS A 95 -3.37 1.21 -10.01
N VAL A 96 -3.92 0.38 -10.90
CA VAL A 96 -3.20 -0.12 -12.09
C VAL A 96 -2.93 1.01 -13.07
N GLN A 97 -1.85 0.89 -13.84
CA GLN A 97 -1.33 1.95 -14.70
C GLN A 97 -2.38 2.50 -15.69
N ASP A 98 -3.20 1.62 -16.27
CA ASP A 98 -4.20 1.96 -17.28
C ASP A 98 -5.29 2.92 -16.79
N LYS A 99 -5.54 2.97 -15.47
CA LYS A 99 -6.55 3.84 -14.87
C LYS A 99 -5.99 5.16 -14.37
N LYS A 100 -4.67 5.25 -14.11
CA LYS A 100 -4.05 6.43 -13.49
C LYS A 100 -4.25 7.70 -14.30
N VAL A 101 -4.05 7.64 -15.62
CA VAL A 101 -4.19 8.82 -16.49
C VAL A 101 -5.63 9.35 -16.46
N LYS A 102 -6.62 8.45 -16.61
CA LYS A 102 -8.05 8.83 -16.59
C LYS A 102 -8.45 9.45 -15.24
N PHE A 103 -7.95 8.90 -14.14
CA PHE A 103 -8.29 9.38 -12.80
C PHE A 103 -7.59 10.70 -12.45
N ALA A 104 -6.33 10.87 -12.87
CA ALA A 104 -5.61 12.14 -12.71
C ALA A 104 -6.24 13.25 -13.55
N ALA A 105 -6.70 12.95 -14.77
CA ALA A 105 -7.42 13.92 -15.60
C ALA A 105 -8.69 14.43 -14.90
N ALA A 106 -9.38 13.59 -14.14
CA ALA A 106 -10.59 13.97 -13.40
C ALA A 106 -10.32 14.95 -12.24
N THR A 107 -9.07 15.14 -11.81
CA THR A 107 -8.70 16.09 -10.76
C THR A 107 -8.18 17.41 -11.34
N MET A 108 -8.04 17.52 -12.66
CA MET A 108 -7.76 18.78 -13.34
C MET A 108 -9.06 19.58 -13.48
N ARG A 109 -9.01 20.87 -13.13
CA ARG A 109 -10.13 21.82 -13.24
C ARG A 109 -9.69 23.04 -14.03
N GLY A 110 -10.58 23.63 -14.82
CA GLY A 110 -10.30 24.84 -15.60
C GLY A 110 -10.00 24.54 -17.07
N PRO A 111 -9.72 25.57 -17.89
CA PRO A 111 -9.36 25.40 -19.30
C PRO A 111 -8.12 24.51 -19.37
N THR A 112 -8.34 23.26 -19.74
CA THR A 112 -7.27 22.35 -20.11
C THR A 112 -6.67 22.92 -21.39
N LEU A 113 -5.39 23.30 -21.32
CA LEU A 113 -4.62 23.77 -22.47
C LEU A 113 -4.74 22.81 -23.66
#